data_AF-A0A940ZEQ3-F1
#
_entry.id   AF-A0A940ZEQ3-F1
#
_cell.length_a   1.000
_cell.length_b   1.000
_cell.length_c   1.000
_cell.angle_alpha   90.00
_cell.angle_beta   90.00
_cell.angle_gamma   90.00
#
_symmetry.space_group_name_H-M   'P 1'
#
loop_
_entity.id
_entity.type
_entity.pdbx_description
1 polymer ?
#
loop_
_entity_poly.entity_id
_entity_poly.type
_entity_poly.pdbx_seq_one_letter_code
_entity_poly.pdbx_strand_id
1 'polypeptide(L)'
;KSVIIDASFKNRTQRRRAAQIAAELQSDFFILECALPDRLITKRLAARLSEKGEVSDGRTDILKAQKRDFERIDEVPARSHIVIDTSADPERCAHRVLVEIKKSLKP
;
A
#
# COMPACT_ATOMS: atom_id res chain seq x y z
N LYS A 1 11.92 15.18 8.31
CA LYS A 1 11.08 14.21 9.05
C LYS A 1 10.37 13.35 8.01
N SER A 2 10.25 12.03 8.22
CA SER A 2 9.54 11.15 7.30
C SER A 2 8.07 11.02 7.70
N VAL A 3 7.20 10.78 6.72
CA VAL A 3 5.76 10.58 6.93
C VAL A 3 5.28 9.35 6.18
N ILE A 4 4.23 8.71 6.70
CA ILE A 4 3.52 7.60 6.04
C ILE A 4 2.07 8.06 5.87
N ILE A 5 1.56 7.90 4.65
CA ILE A 5 0.16 8.17 4.33
C ILE A 5 -0.47 6.85 3.95
N ASP A 6 -1.45 6.40 4.73
CA ASP A 6 -2.14 5.13 4.51
C ASP A 6 -3.54 5.37 3.95
N ALA A 7 -3.77 4.84 2.75
CA ALA A 7 -5.06 4.78 2.08
C ALA A 7 -4.97 3.75 0.96
N SER A 8 -6.11 3.31 0.42
CA SER A 8 -6.10 2.36 -0.70
C SER A 8 -5.46 2.92 -1.98
N PHE A 9 -5.37 4.25 -2.14
CA PHE A 9 -4.74 4.95 -3.28
C PHE A 9 -5.01 4.31 -4.65
N LYS A 10 -6.24 3.85 -4.87
CA LYS A 10 -6.62 3.06 -6.06
C LYS A 10 -6.54 3.86 -7.36
N ASN A 11 -6.63 5.18 -7.27
CA ASN A 11 -6.59 6.10 -8.40
C ASN A 11 -5.17 6.69 -8.60
N ARG A 12 -4.65 6.60 -9.83
CA ARG A 12 -3.39 7.20 -10.30
C ARG A 12 -3.33 8.69 -10.02
N THR A 13 -4.42 9.43 -10.19
CA THR A 13 -4.46 10.87 -9.92
C THR A 13 -4.14 11.20 -8.46
N GLN A 14 -4.58 10.37 -7.51
CA GLN A 14 -4.27 10.58 -6.09
C GLN A 14 -2.79 10.34 -5.81
N ARG A 15 -2.22 9.27 -6.38
CA ARG A 15 -0.80 8.93 -6.24
C ARG A 15 0.11 9.97 -6.90
N ARG A 16 -0.27 10.48 -8.08
CA ARG A 16 0.41 11.61 -8.75
C ARG A 16 0.42 12.86 -7.90
N ARG A 17 -0.70 13.21 -7.25
CA ARG A 17 -0.76 14.37 -6.36
C ARG A 17 0.18 14.23 -5.16
N ALA A 18 0.25 13.04 -4.57
CA ALA A 18 1.21 12.76 -3.49
C ALA A 18 2.66 12.86 -3.97
N ALA A 19 2.97 12.31 -5.15
CA ALA A 19 4.30 12.40 -5.76
C ALA A 19 4.69 13.86 -6.08
N GLN A 20 3.75 14.67 -6.56
CA GLN A 20 3.97 16.09 -6.84
C GLN A 20 4.32 16.86 -5.57
N ILE A 21 3.57 16.66 -4.48
CA ILE A 21 3.86 17.31 -3.20
C ILE A 21 5.25 16.90 -2.68
N ALA A 22 5.61 15.63 -2.79
CA ALA A 22 6.95 15.18 -2.41
C ALA A 22 8.05 15.85 -3.25
N ALA A 23 7.84 16.01 -4.56
CA ALA A 23 8.77 16.70 -5.44
C ALA A 23 8.91 18.20 -5.11
N GLU A 24 7.80 18.89 -4.83
CA GLU A 24 7.77 20.31 -4.40
C GLU A 24 8.54 20.50 -3.08
N LEU A 25 8.47 19.52 -2.17
CA LEU A 25 9.22 19.50 -0.91
C LEU A 25 10.62 18.89 -1.03
N GLN A 26 11.08 18.58 -2.24
CA GLN A 26 12.38 17.96 -2.52
C GLN A 26 12.66 16.71 -1.67
N SER A 27 11.60 15.93 -1.41
CA SER A 27 11.63 14.74 -0.56
C SER A 27 11.64 13.48 -1.41
N ASP A 28 12.34 12.44 -0.93
CA ASP A 28 12.20 11.11 -1.51
C ASP A 28 10.75 10.59 -1.41
N PHE A 29 10.29 9.93 -2.46
CA PHE A 29 8.93 9.42 -2.56
C PHE A 29 8.93 7.94 -2.93
N PHE A 30 8.14 7.17 -2.19
CA PHE A 30 7.96 5.73 -2.38
C PHE A 30 6.47 5.38 -2.33
N ILE A 31 6.05 4.50 -3.23
CA ILE A 31 4.75 3.83 -3.18
C ILE A 31 4.99 2.42 -2.66
N LEU A 32 4.34 2.10 -1.53
CA LEU A 32 4.29 0.75 -0.99
C LEU A 32 2.98 0.09 -1.43
N GLU A 33 3.06 -0.89 -2.32
CA GLU A 33 1.92 -1.73 -2.71
C GLU A 33 1.88 -2.99 -1.83
N CYS A 34 0.91 -3.05 -0.93
CA CYS A 34 0.65 -4.21 -0.08
C CYS A 34 -0.16 -5.26 -0.85
N ALA A 35 0.52 -6.25 -1.41
CA ALA A 35 -0.11 -7.37 -2.10
C ALA A 35 -0.51 -8.46 -1.10
N LEU A 36 -1.67 -9.08 -1.30
CA LEU A 36 -2.10 -10.26 -0.56
C LEU A 36 -2.95 -11.17 -1.47
N PRO A 37 -2.72 -12.49 -1.49
CA PRO A 37 -3.57 -13.41 -2.24
C PRO A 37 -5.04 -13.33 -1.82
N ASP A 38 -5.96 -13.41 -2.80
CA ASP A 38 -7.41 -13.33 -2.63
C ASP A 38 -7.95 -14.19 -1.48
N ARG A 39 -7.52 -15.45 -1.43
CA ARG A 39 -7.93 -16.41 -0.39
C ARG A 39 -7.62 -15.90 1.03
N LEU A 40 -6.50 -15.19 1.20
CA LEU A 40 -6.08 -14.64 2.49
C LEU A 40 -6.78 -13.31 2.79
N ILE A 41 -7.10 -12.50 1.77
CA ILE A 41 -7.93 -11.30 1.95
C ILE A 41 -9.28 -11.69 2.53
N THR A 42 -10.00 -12.62 1.90
CA THR A 42 -11.32 -13.06 2.38
C THR A 42 -11.25 -13.63 3.81
N LYS A 43 -10.22 -14.44 4.12
CA LYS A 43 -10.00 -14.97 5.46
C LYS A 43 -9.81 -13.85 6.50
N ARG A 44 -9.00 -12.83 6.20
CA ARG A 44 -8.76 -11.69 7.09
C ARG A 44 -10.01 -10.83 7.28
N LEU A 45 -10.79 -10.60 6.21
CA LEU A 45 -12.05 -9.86 6.30
C LEU A 45 -13.09 -10.60 7.17
N ALA A 46 -13.22 -11.91 7.02
CA ALA A 46 -14.13 -12.71 7.84
C ALA A 46 -13.74 -12.72 9.33
N ALA A 47 -12.44 -12.76 9.63
CA ALA A 47 -11.94 -12.67 11.01
C ALA A 47 -12.30 -11.32 11.66
N ARG A 48 -12.11 -10.20 10.94
CA ARG A 48 -12.45 -8.85 11.42
C ARG A 48 -13.94 -8.67 11.71
N LEU A 49 -14.82 -9.20 10.86
CA LEU A 49 -16.27 -9.17 11.09
C LEU A 49 -16.71 -9.92 12.35
N SER A 50 -15.88 -10.86 12.82
CA SER A 50 -16.15 -11.64 14.04
C SER A 50 -15.65 -10.92 15.31
N GLU A 51 -14.83 -9.88 15.17
CA GLU A 51 -14.33 -9.06 16.28
C GLU A 51 -15.32 -7.92 16.59
N LYS A 52 -15.76 -7.82 17.84
CA LYS A 52 -16.66 -6.74 18.27
C LYS A 52 -15.92 -5.40 18.26
N GLY A 53 -16.42 -4.43 17.49
CA GLY A 53 -15.92 -3.04 17.47
C GLY A 53 -15.12 -2.63 16.23
N GLU A 54 -15.08 -3.47 15.19
CA GLU A 54 -14.44 -3.13 13.92
C GLU A 54 -15.21 -2.02 13.18
N VAL A 55 -14.51 -0.94 12.84
CA VAL A 55 -15.04 0.27 12.17
C VAL A 55 -14.60 0.31 10.69
N SER A 56 -14.02 -0.77 10.15
CA SER A 56 -13.55 -0.80 8.77
C SER A 56 -14.68 -0.99 7.75
N ASP A 57 -14.76 -0.10 6.76
CA ASP A 57 -15.63 -0.25 5.57
C ASP A 57 -15.21 -1.40 4.65
N GLY A 58 -14.08 -2.06 4.94
CA GLY A 58 -13.51 -3.18 4.20
C GLY A 58 -14.38 -4.41 4.28
N ARG A 59 -15.47 -4.44 3.52
CA ARG A 59 -16.37 -5.58 3.44
C ARG A 59 -16.13 -6.38 2.16
N THR A 60 -16.44 -7.67 2.19
CA THR A 60 -16.27 -8.59 1.05
C THR A 60 -17.00 -8.09 -0.20
N ASP A 61 -18.14 -7.43 0.00
CA ASP A 61 -19.01 -6.83 -1.01
C ASP A 61 -18.33 -5.73 -1.85
N ILE A 62 -17.39 -4.97 -1.28
CA ILE A 62 -16.67 -3.92 -2.02
C ILE A 62 -15.31 -4.36 -2.54
N LEU A 63 -14.76 -5.50 -2.08
CA LEU A 63 -13.43 -5.98 -2.47
C LEU A 63 -13.28 -6.16 -3.98
N LYS A 64 -14.29 -6.76 -4.62
CA LYS A 64 -14.29 -6.97 -6.09
C LYS A 64 -14.27 -5.65 -6.85
N ALA A 65 -15.05 -4.67 -6.39
CA ALA A 65 -15.07 -3.34 -6.98
C ALA A 65 -13.74 -2.62 -6.76
N GLN A 66 -13.17 -2.68 -5.55
CA GLN A 66 -11.86 -2.09 -5.25
C GLN A 66 -10.76 -2.66 -6.14
N LYS A 67 -10.72 -3.98 -6.36
CA LYS A 67 -9.72 -4.61 -7.24
C LYS A 67 -9.89 -4.22 -8.70
N ARG A 68 -11.14 -4.19 -9.19
CA ARG A 68 -11.44 -3.79 -10.57
C ARG A 68 -11.03 -2.34 -10.81
N ASP A 69 -11.30 -1.47 -9.85
CA ASP A 69 -11.02 -0.04 -9.95
C ASP A 69 -9.56 0.31 -9.58
N PHE A 70 -8.74 -0.68 -9.18
CA PHE A 70 -7.34 -0.43 -8.81
C PHE A 70 -6.50 -0.23 -10.07
N GLU A 71 -6.08 1.02 -10.28
CA GLU A 71 -5.25 1.37 -11.42
C GLU A 71 -3.81 0.92 -11.16
N ARG A 72 -3.24 0.16 -12.10
CA ARG A 72 -1.84 -0.25 -12.10
C ARG A 72 -0.92 0.93 -11.78
N ILE A 73 0.06 0.68 -10.92
CA ILE A 73 1.11 1.63 -10.56
C ILE A 73 2.21 1.54 -11.62
N ASP A 74 2.31 2.58 -12.45
CA ASP A 74 3.31 2.72 -13.52
C ASP A 74 3.79 4.17 -13.70
N GLU A 75 3.27 5.09 -12.88
CA GLU A 75 3.53 6.53 -12.94
C GLU A 75 4.76 6.98 -12.14
N VAL A 76 5.40 6.06 -11.40
CA VAL A 76 6.64 6.32 -10.64
C VAL A 76 7.78 5.43 -11.16
N PRO A 77 9.05 5.83 -10.98
CA PRO A 77 10.19 4.98 -11.30
C PRO A 77 10.13 3.65 -10.54
N ALA A 78 10.62 2.57 -11.17
CA ALA A 78 10.60 1.23 -10.56
C ALA A 78 11.27 1.18 -9.16
N ARG A 79 12.35 1.96 -8.95
CA ARG A 79 13.02 2.06 -7.64
C ARG A 79 12.14 2.67 -6.52
N SER A 80 11.09 3.40 -6.91
CA SER A 80 10.17 4.09 -6.01
C SER A 80 8.85 3.32 -5.83
N HIS A 81 8.69 2.16 -6.48
CA HIS A 81 7.52 1.29 -6.31
C HIS A 81 7.95 -0.03 -5.67
N ILE A 82 7.56 -0.22 -4.42
CA ILE A 82 7.90 -1.40 -3.62
C ILE A 82 6.64 -2.25 -3.48
N VAL A 83 6.65 -3.45 -4.04
CA VAL A 83 5.56 -4.43 -3.84
C VAL A 83 5.96 -5.39 -2.74
N ILE A 84 5.13 -5.52 -1.71
CA ILE A 84 5.37 -6.43 -0.59
C ILE A 84 4.23 -7.44 -0.47
N ASP A 85 4.58 -8.73 -0.43
CA ASP A 85 3.62 -9.78 -0.05
C ASP A 85 3.42 -9.72 1.47
N THR A 86 2.19 -9.35 1.86
CA THR A 86 1.77 -9.19 3.26
C THR A 86 1.16 -10.46 3.85
N SER A 87 1.36 -11.62 3.21
CA SER A 87 0.96 -12.93 3.73
C SER A 87 1.78 -13.38 4.95
N ALA A 88 3.01 -12.86 5.08
CA ALA A 88 3.89 -13.08 6.22
C ALA A 88 3.54 -12.19 7.43
N ASP A 89 4.29 -12.37 8.51
CA ASP A 89 4.23 -11.53 9.70
C ASP A 89 4.48 -10.03 9.39
N PRO A 90 3.72 -9.09 9.99
CA PRO A 90 3.86 -7.66 9.73
C PRO A 90 5.26 -7.08 10.01
N GLU A 91 5.95 -7.52 11.08
CA GLU A 91 7.29 -7.01 11.41
C GLU A 91 8.29 -7.43 10.33
N ARG A 92 8.19 -8.67 9.86
CA ARG A 92 9.02 -9.16 8.75
C ARG A 92 8.76 -8.39 7.47
N CYS A 93 7.50 -8.07 7.18
CA CYS A 93 7.13 -7.25 6.01
C CYS A 93 7.72 -5.84 6.13
N ALA A 94 7.55 -5.19 7.28
CA ALA A 94 8.06 -3.86 7.54
C ALA A 94 9.60 -3.81 7.42
N HIS A 95 10.30 -4.79 7.99
CA HIS A 95 11.76 -4.89 7.89
C HIS A 95 12.21 -4.97 6.42
N ARG A 96 11.55 -5.80 5.60
CA ARG A 96 11.86 -5.90 4.17
C ARG A 96 11.65 -4.57 3.45
N VAL A 97 10.56 -3.87 3.72
CA VAL A 97 10.29 -2.54 3.12
C VAL A 97 11.38 -1.54 3.49
N LEU A 98 11.81 -1.50 4.76
CA LEU A 98 12.88 -0.60 5.21
C LEU A 98 14.21 -0.90 4.52
N VAL A 99 14.53 -2.19 4.28
CA VAL A 99 15.72 -2.60 3.53
C VAL A 99 15.65 -2.13 2.08
N GLU A 100 14.50 -2.28 1.41
CA GLU A 100 14.33 -1.83 0.02
C GLU A 100 14.37 -0.31 -0.12
N ILE A 101 13.76 0.43 0.80
CA ILE A 101 13.86 1.89 0.84
C ILE A 101 15.32 2.32 0.94
N LYS A 102 16.08 1.74 1.89
CA LYS A 102 17.50 2.09 2.08
C LYS A 102 18.36 1.84 0.83
N LYS A 103 18.07 0.78 0.05
CA LYS A 103 18.78 0.50 -1.21
C LYS A 103 18.44 1.50 -2.32
N SER A 104 17.23 2.04 -2.29
CA SER A 104 16.71 2.95 -3.32
C SER A 104 16.95 4.43 -3.03
N LEU A 105 17.34 4.78 -1.80
CA LEU A 105 17.81 6.13 -1.46
C LEU A 105 19.09 6.42 -2.24
N LYS A 106 19.18 7.62 -2.82
CA LYS A 106 20.41 8.08 -3.46
C LYS A 106 21.48 8.29 -2.37
N PRO A 107 22.77 8.00 -2.68
CA PRO A 107 23.88 8.37 -1.79
C PRO A 107 23.98 9.89 -1.62
#